data_AF-A0A6A4Z4Z2-F1
#
_entry.id   AF-A0A6A4Z4Z2-F1
#
_cell.length_a   1.000
_cell.length_b   1.000
_cell.length_c   1.000
_cell.angle_alpha   90.00
_cell.angle_beta   90.00
_cell.angle_gamma   90.00
#
_symmetry.space_group_name_H-M   'P 1'
#
loop_
_entity.id
_entity.type
_entity.pdbx_description
1 polymer ?
#
loop_
_entity_poly.entity_id
_entity_poly.type
_entity_poly.pdbx_seq_one_letter_code
_entity_poly.pdbx_strand_id
1 'polypeptide(L)'
;MATKDVRDSPVWCEQQFDAFHKDKGGNISWTVFESFCNEVCGEFHVAIKFMRSRQSSDRELNIRDGVESKYVVPTLPCDQNAIERNVASLTLAGVDDMAEYKYAIVMPYANLHLADLLQTESAAEKRLMLKHVAEALKELHDKGVVHGDLTKYDVVFMNGRYTLVDLDAGVSMDEPLGVKFSSGILPPEMFHEFEHEDERAVVEAYWKEHGVPHLCRVRPSHAVAVKSTHDAGADDLPYDAVEAGHAADAWAFGCLMFQVLTGEELIPTVDGKAQDIHPDHLDFIVTYDAPKLDDRLKLVTNKYAVRLLKKLLAEAPEDRPTMTTVIKEQYFTNLVSQKSLFLGFDKLQIDQLQVQEKLEAVNKLAEENNRKLKEQTAALIKVIEKTKKTLLQAALQVNEVTVPTSFIVLPEEILANDDVKKNKDEGDNLLKYLIDTAKTFKNAFENTAVMANELKKLAGGRPMYFYLIDEVTQLPVTGTGYPIELVGETSEYATFASNCMPFIQGGFQLIKKANNVARMFKVLGMPSLDKDLVTKAGETIDSM
;
A
#
# COMPACT_ATOMS: atom_id res chain seq x y z
N MET A 1 17.01 -10.39 15.21
CA MET A 1 16.35 -9.86 14.00
C MET A 1 16.80 -10.71 12.83
N ALA A 2 16.07 -11.78 12.51
CA ALA A 2 16.31 -12.53 11.27
C ALA A 2 15.59 -11.76 10.15
N THR A 3 16.34 -11.00 9.37
CA THR A 3 15.85 -10.38 8.14
C THR A 3 15.81 -11.45 7.04
N LYS A 4 14.78 -11.38 6.17
CA LYS A 4 14.65 -12.15 4.91
C LYS A 4 15.75 -11.72 3.93
N ASP A 5 17.01 -11.97 4.26
CA ASP A 5 18.16 -11.45 3.53
C ASP A 5 18.62 -12.37 2.41
N VAL A 6 19.20 -11.76 1.37
CA VAL A 6 19.49 -12.30 0.03
C VAL A 6 20.57 -13.42 -0.01
N ARG A 7 20.95 -13.98 1.14
CA ARG A 7 22.02 -14.98 1.28
C ARG A 7 21.62 -16.41 0.85
N ASP A 8 20.35 -16.65 0.56
CA ASP A 8 19.80 -17.99 0.28
C ASP A 8 19.88 -18.45 -1.19
N SER A 9 20.73 -17.85 -2.03
CA SER A 9 20.87 -18.28 -3.44
C SER A 9 21.95 -19.37 -3.61
N PRO A 10 21.63 -20.56 -4.17
CA PRO A 10 22.60 -21.63 -4.44
C PRO A 10 23.81 -21.17 -5.27
N VAL A 11 23.58 -20.23 -6.19
CA VAL A 11 24.58 -19.69 -7.12
C VAL A 11 25.68 -18.91 -6.38
N TRP A 12 25.34 -18.25 -5.28
CA TRP A 12 26.32 -17.49 -4.50
C TRP A 12 27.27 -18.41 -3.72
N CYS A 13 26.74 -19.51 -3.18
CA CYS A 13 27.51 -20.49 -2.43
C CYS A 13 28.47 -21.28 -3.33
N GLU A 14 28.04 -21.69 -4.52
CA GLU A 14 28.89 -22.38 -5.51
C GLU A 14 30.10 -21.53 -5.93
N GLN A 15 29.90 -20.24 -6.20
CA GLN A 15 30.99 -19.34 -6.60
C GLN A 15 32.02 -19.13 -5.50
N GLN A 16 31.61 -19.07 -4.23
CA GLN A 16 32.54 -18.97 -3.11
C GLN A 16 33.26 -20.28 -2.83
N PHE A 17 32.56 -21.41 -2.95
CA PHE A 17 33.16 -22.74 -2.76
C PHE A 17 34.21 -23.04 -3.83
N ASP A 18 33.96 -22.66 -5.08
CA ASP A 18 34.92 -22.85 -6.17
C ASP A 18 36.15 -21.95 -6.07
N ALA A 19 36.03 -20.79 -5.41
CA ALA A 19 37.13 -19.87 -5.15
C ALA A 19 38.05 -20.31 -4.00
N PHE A 20 37.70 -21.38 -3.26
CA PHE A 20 38.46 -21.83 -2.10
C PHE A 20 39.74 -22.60 -2.47
N HIS A 21 40.71 -22.61 -1.57
CA HIS A 21 42.04 -23.18 -1.84
C HIS A 21 41.98 -24.71 -1.95
N LYS A 22 42.07 -25.22 -3.19
CA LYS A 22 42.17 -26.65 -3.50
C LYS A 22 43.65 -27.08 -3.45
N ASP A 23 43.92 -28.34 -3.10
CA ASP A 23 45.27 -28.90 -3.15
C ASP A 23 45.72 -29.12 -4.61
N LYS A 24 46.96 -29.60 -4.82
CA LYS A 24 47.50 -29.83 -6.17
C LYS A 24 46.73 -30.88 -6.98
N GLY A 25 45.87 -31.67 -6.35
CA GLY A 25 44.97 -32.63 -6.99
C GLY A 25 43.55 -32.10 -7.19
N GLY A 26 43.27 -30.85 -6.81
CA GLY A 26 41.93 -30.26 -6.87
C GLY A 26 41.03 -30.63 -5.69
N ASN A 27 41.54 -31.32 -4.65
CA ASN A 27 40.75 -31.73 -3.50
C ASN A 27 40.80 -30.68 -2.37
N ILE A 28 39.77 -30.65 -1.55
CA ILE A 28 39.69 -29.79 -0.36
C ILE A 28 39.90 -30.68 0.86
N SER A 29 40.79 -30.28 1.78
CA SER A 29 40.97 -30.99 3.05
C SER A 29 39.78 -30.79 3.99
N TRP A 30 39.50 -31.75 4.88
CA TRP A 30 38.38 -31.67 5.83
C TRP A 30 38.41 -30.37 6.66
N THR A 31 39.57 -29.97 7.17
CA THR A 31 39.73 -28.75 7.98
C THR A 31 39.39 -27.47 7.19
N VAL A 32 39.73 -27.43 5.91
CA VAL A 32 39.42 -26.31 5.02
C VAL A 32 37.93 -26.28 4.69
N PHE A 33 37.33 -27.44 4.46
CA PHE A 33 35.89 -27.58 4.25
C PHE A 33 35.08 -27.14 5.49
N GLU A 34 35.49 -27.61 6.67
CA GLU A 34 34.86 -27.24 7.95
C GLU A 34 34.98 -25.74 8.24
N SER A 35 36.15 -25.13 7.96
CA SER A 35 36.33 -23.68 8.10
C SER A 35 35.42 -22.90 7.15
N PHE A 36 35.28 -23.34 5.90
CA PHE A 36 34.35 -22.76 4.93
C PHE A 36 32.91 -22.86 5.42
N CYS A 37 32.47 -24.03 5.88
CA CYS A 37 31.12 -24.20 6.40
C CYS A 37 30.85 -23.29 7.61
N ASN A 38 31.81 -23.18 8.53
CA ASN A 38 31.67 -22.29 9.69
C ASN A 38 31.65 -20.80 9.30
N GLU A 39 32.44 -20.40 8.30
CA GLU A 39 32.51 -19.00 7.84
C GLU A 39 31.29 -18.59 7.01
N VAL A 40 30.82 -19.47 6.14
CA VAL A 40 29.74 -19.19 5.17
C VAL A 40 28.36 -19.52 5.73
N CYS A 41 28.23 -20.65 6.42
CA CYS A 41 26.95 -21.15 6.94
C CYS A 41 26.76 -20.86 8.44
N GLY A 42 27.83 -20.56 9.18
CA GLY A 42 27.77 -20.35 10.63
C GLY A 42 27.60 -21.63 11.44
N GLU A 43 27.22 -21.51 12.71
CA GLU A 43 26.87 -22.66 13.56
C GLU A 43 25.63 -23.36 13.01
N PHE A 44 25.82 -24.61 12.57
CA PHE A 44 24.73 -25.42 12.04
C PHE A 44 23.93 -26.05 13.18
N HIS A 45 22.72 -25.54 13.37
CA HIS A 45 21.81 -26.02 14.40
C HIS A 45 20.98 -27.20 13.87
N VAL A 46 20.85 -28.24 14.69
CA VAL A 46 20.05 -29.43 14.38
C VAL A 46 18.94 -29.62 15.41
N ALA A 47 17.82 -30.14 14.95
CA ALA A 47 16.77 -30.68 15.80
C ALA A 47 16.96 -32.20 15.88
N ILE A 48 16.94 -32.75 17.09
CA ILE A 48 17.02 -34.21 17.31
C ILE A 48 15.74 -34.64 18.01
N LYS A 49 14.91 -35.42 17.31
CA LYS A 49 13.69 -36.01 17.85
C LYS A 49 14.00 -37.42 18.36
N PHE A 50 14.02 -37.59 19.68
CA PHE A 50 14.27 -38.89 20.33
C PHE A 50 12.97 -39.70 20.45
N MET A 51 13.02 -40.99 20.11
CA MET A 51 11.87 -41.87 19.98
C MET A 51 12.07 -43.18 20.75
N ARG A 52 11.00 -43.64 21.41
CA ARG A 52 10.97 -44.93 22.14
C ARG A 52 10.74 -46.13 21.22
N SER A 53 9.84 -45.96 20.25
CA SER A 53 9.43 -47.03 19.34
C SER A 53 10.26 -47.03 18.07
N ARG A 54 10.90 -48.17 17.79
CA ARG A 54 11.60 -48.40 16.52
C ARG A 54 10.66 -48.33 15.34
N GLN A 55 9.51 -48.98 15.45
CA GLN A 55 8.52 -49.07 14.37
C GLN A 55 8.03 -47.68 13.97
N SER A 56 7.74 -46.82 14.95
CA SER A 56 7.34 -45.43 14.69
C SER A 56 8.47 -44.61 14.04
N SER A 57 9.72 -44.78 14.53
CA SER A 57 10.89 -44.11 13.96
C SER A 57 11.14 -44.54 12.51
N ASP A 58 11.15 -45.86 12.24
CA ASP A 58 11.38 -46.42 10.91
C ASP A 58 10.26 -45.99 9.94
N ARG A 59 9.01 -45.95 10.40
CA ARG A 59 7.87 -45.46 9.61
C ARG A 59 8.05 -44.00 9.20
N GLU A 60 8.34 -43.13 10.16
CA GLU A 60 8.56 -41.70 9.90
C GLU A 60 9.74 -41.47 8.93
N LEU A 61 10.85 -42.20 9.11
CA LEU A 61 12.00 -42.15 8.20
C LEU A 61 11.65 -42.62 6.78
N ASN A 62 10.89 -43.70 6.63
CA ASN A 62 10.46 -44.22 5.33
C ASN A 62 9.55 -43.25 4.58
N ILE A 63 8.63 -42.58 5.29
CA ILE A 63 7.77 -41.55 4.68
C ILE A 63 8.64 -40.38 4.19
N ARG A 64 9.61 -39.92 5.00
CA ARG A 64 10.51 -38.81 4.63
C ARG A 64 11.38 -39.12 3.42
N ASP A 65 11.91 -40.34 3.30
CA ASP A 65 12.75 -40.75 2.17
C ASP A 65 12.02 -40.61 0.83
N GLY A 66 10.71 -40.82 0.84
CA GLY A 66 9.86 -40.67 -0.34
C GLY A 66 9.50 -39.23 -0.67
N VAL A 67 9.74 -38.22 0.18
CA VAL A 67 9.16 -36.87 0.05
C VAL A 67 10.22 -35.79 -0.15
N GLU A 68 9.98 -34.88 -1.10
CA GLU A 68 10.90 -33.76 -1.35
C GLU A 68 10.99 -32.80 -0.15
N SER A 69 12.21 -32.26 0.07
CA SER A 69 12.55 -31.37 1.19
C SER A 69 11.75 -30.06 1.26
N LYS A 70 11.08 -29.68 0.17
CA LYS A 70 10.20 -28.49 0.13
C LYS A 70 8.82 -28.73 0.75
N TYR A 71 8.43 -29.99 0.96
CA TYR A 71 7.14 -30.38 1.52
C TYR A 71 7.27 -30.90 2.96
N VAL A 72 8.31 -31.71 3.21
CA VAL A 72 8.64 -32.26 4.53
C VAL A 72 10.09 -31.95 4.85
N VAL A 73 10.38 -31.62 6.11
CA VAL A 73 11.75 -31.34 6.58
C VAL A 73 12.62 -32.58 6.32
N PRO A 74 13.78 -32.44 5.66
CA PRO A 74 14.61 -33.59 5.35
C PRO A 74 15.31 -34.11 6.61
N THR A 75 15.76 -35.35 6.53
CA THR A 75 16.66 -35.93 7.53
C THR A 75 18.11 -35.56 7.21
N LEU A 76 18.94 -35.50 8.25
CA LEU A 76 20.37 -35.31 8.14
C LEU A 76 21.10 -36.63 8.38
N PRO A 77 22.25 -36.87 7.72
CA PRO A 77 23.06 -38.04 8.00
C PRO A 77 23.50 -38.09 9.47
N CYS A 78 23.31 -39.24 10.12
CA CYS A 78 23.75 -39.47 11.49
C CYS A 78 24.15 -40.94 11.72
N ASP A 79 25.03 -41.17 12.70
CA ASP A 79 25.35 -42.53 13.17
C ASP A 79 24.35 -42.93 14.27
N GLN A 80 23.29 -43.63 13.87
CA GLN A 80 22.26 -44.13 14.79
C GLN A 80 22.84 -45.04 15.88
N ASN A 81 23.88 -45.83 15.59
CA ASN A 81 24.51 -46.70 16.58
C ASN A 81 25.33 -45.89 17.60
N ALA A 82 25.89 -44.75 17.19
CA ALA A 82 26.51 -43.82 18.13
C ALA A 82 25.46 -43.19 19.05
N ILE A 83 24.30 -42.79 18.53
CA ILE A 83 23.21 -42.24 19.34
C ILE A 83 22.73 -43.30 20.34
N GLU A 84 22.38 -44.49 19.88
CA GLU A 84 21.89 -45.57 20.74
C GLU A 84 22.86 -45.91 21.88
N ARG A 85 24.17 -45.95 21.61
CA ARG A 85 25.19 -46.24 22.64
C ARG A 85 25.37 -45.13 23.66
N ASN A 86 25.13 -43.87 23.30
CA ASN A 86 25.44 -42.72 24.14
C ASN A 86 24.20 -42.05 24.73
N VAL A 87 22.99 -42.34 24.26
CA VAL A 87 21.75 -41.64 24.67
C VAL A 87 21.50 -41.72 26.18
N ALA A 88 21.85 -42.84 26.82
CA ALA A 88 21.72 -43.04 28.26
C ALA A 88 22.62 -42.09 29.10
N SER A 89 23.64 -41.49 28.49
CA SER A 89 24.50 -40.49 29.13
C SER A 89 23.96 -39.05 29.01
N LEU A 90 22.95 -38.83 28.17
CA LEU A 90 22.34 -37.52 27.97
C LEU A 90 21.35 -37.23 29.10
N THR A 91 21.40 -36.03 29.66
CA THR A 91 20.42 -35.55 30.65
C THR A 91 19.64 -34.39 30.05
N LEU A 92 18.33 -34.58 29.88
CA LEU A 92 17.40 -33.55 29.41
C LEU A 92 16.41 -33.21 30.53
N ALA A 93 16.09 -31.93 30.67
CA ALA A 93 15.13 -31.49 31.68
C ALA A 93 13.75 -32.11 31.42
N GLY A 94 13.17 -32.75 32.44
CA GLY A 94 11.85 -33.37 32.35
C GLY A 94 11.82 -34.77 31.74
N VAL A 95 12.98 -35.40 31.52
CA VAL A 95 13.07 -36.81 31.12
C VAL A 95 13.85 -37.59 32.17
N ASP A 96 13.21 -38.60 32.76
CA ASP A 96 13.80 -39.38 33.86
C ASP A 96 14.87 -40.37 33.37
N ASP A 97 14.63 -41.06 32.24
CA ASP A 97 15.56 -42.01 31.65
C ASP A 97 15.62 -41.88 30.12
N MET A 98 16.73 -41.33 29.61
CA MET A 98 16.98 -41.22 28.17
C MET A 98 17.28 -42.59 27.52
N ALA A 99 17.61 -43.64 28.29
CA ALA A 99 17.85 -44.98 27.76
C ALA A 99 16.60 -45.61 27.14
N GLU A 100 15.40 -45.11 27.46
CA GLU A 100 14.14 -45.51 26.83
C GLU A 100 13.99 -44.99 25.39
N TYR A 101 14.74 -43.95 24.99
CA TYR A 101 14.59 -43.24 23.73
C TYR A 101 15.77 -43.47 22.78
N LYS A 102 15.97 -44.73 22.39
CA LYS A 102 17.16 -45.19 21.65
C LYS A 102 17.21 -44.78 20.19
N TYR A 103 16.08 -44.40 19.61
CA TYR A 103 15.97 -44.05 18.20
C TYR A 103 15.92 -42.53 18.06
N ALA A 104 16.52 -41.98 17.01
CA ALA A 104 16.54 -40.54 16.81
C ALA A 104 16.32 -40.15 15.35
N ILE A 105 15.63 -39.04 15.13
CA ILE A 105 15.51 -38.41 13.81
C ILE A 105 16.24 -37.07 13.89
N VAL A 106 17.31 -36.95 13.12
CA VAL A 106 18.14 -35.73 13.06
C VAL A 106 17.72 -34.91 11.87
N MET A 107 17.40 -33.63 12.09
CA MET A 107 16.84 -32.72 11.10
C MET A 107 17.51 -31.35 11.18
N PRO A 108 17.48 -30.54 10.11
CA PRO A 108 17.82 -29.13 10.20
C PRO A 108 16.92 -28.44 11.24
N TYR A 109 17.50 -27.56 12.06
CA TYR A 109 16.71 -26.78 13.01
C TYR A 109 15.93 -25.68 12.28
N ALA A 110 14.62 -25.61 12.53
CA ALA A 110 13.78 -24.52 12.10
C ALA A 110 13.43 -23.62 13.29
N ASN A 111 13.68 -22.32 13.16
CA ASN A 111 13.55 -21.36 14.26
C ASN A 111 12.09 -21.02 14.61
N LEU A 112 11.14 -21.29 13.72
CA LEU A 112 9.78 -20.76 13.79
C LEU A 112 8.77 -21.85 13.41
N HIS A 113 7.86 -22.14 14.32
CA HIS A 113 6.65 -22.89 14.02
C HIS A 113 5.55 -21.95 13.51
N LEU A 114 4.57 -22.51 12.82
CA LEU A 114 3.39 -21.76 12.37
C LEU A 114 2.68 -21.10 13.57
N ALA A 115 2.64 -21.78 14.73
CA ALA A 115 2.12 -21.23 15.98
C ALA A 115 2.70 -19.85 16.36
N ASP A 116 3.99 -19.62 16.08
CA ASP A 116 4.68 -18.37 16.42
C ASP A 116 4.32 -17.21 15.46
N LEU A 117 3.80 -17.55 14.28
CA LEU A 117 3.58 -16.62 13.17
C LEU A 117 2.10 -16.23 12.98
N LEU A 118 1.15 -16.95 13.59
CA LEU A 118 -0.28 -16.78 13.32
C LEU A 118 -0.80 -15.35 13.55
N GLN A 119 -0.26 -14.63 14.53
CA GLN A 119 -0.78 -13.33 14.96
C GLN A 119 -0.11 -12.14 14.25
N THR A 120 1.09 -12.30 13.71
CA THR A 120 1.91 -11.20 13.18
C THR A 120 1.84 -11.08 11.67
N GLU A 121 1.36 -12.13 10.99
CA GLU A 121 1.45 -12.24 9.54
C GLU A 121 0.29 -11.60 8.76
N SER A 122 0.62 -11.11 7.57
CA SER A 122 -0.35 -10.48 6.66
C SER A 122 -1.35 -11.49 6.07
N ALA A 123 -2.50 -11.02 5.60
CA ALA A 123 -3.49 -11.87 4.92
C ALA A 123 -2.96 -12.56 3.64
N ALA A 124 -1.93 -11.99 3.00
CA ALA A 124 -1.27 -12.60 1.85
C ALA A 124 -0.35 -13.74 2.29
N GLU A 125 0.44 -13.53 3.35
CA GLU A 125 1.32 -14.55 3.91
C GLU A 125 0.52 -15.73 4.49
N LYS A 126 -0.56 -15.47 5.24
CA LYS A 126 -1.48 -16.51 5.74
C LYS A 126 -2.04 -17.40 4.63
N ARG A 127 -2.34 -16.82 3.46
CA ARG A 127 -2.79 -17.58 2.29
C ARG A 127 -1.66 -18.41 1.68
N LEU A 128 -0.45 -17.86 1.63
CA LEU A 128 0.74 -18.55 1.14
C LEU A 128 1.11 -19.74 2.06
N MET A 129 1.07 -19.54 3.38
CA MET A 129 1.18 -20.58 4.41
C MET A 129 0.24 -21.74 4.13
N LEU A 130 -1.06 -21.46 4.08
CA LEU A 130 -2.09 -22.46 3.86
C LEU A 130 -1.92 -23.18 2.51
N LYS A 131 -1.47 -22.46 1.48
CA LYS A 131 -1.18 -23.05 0.17
C LYS A 131 -0.02 -24.04 0.25
N HIS A 132 1.07 -23.67 0.91
CA HIS A 132 2.24 -24.55 1.06
C HIS A 132 1.90 -25.80 1.88
N VAL A 133 1.10 -25.67 2.93
CA VAL A 133 0.62 -26.81 3.72
C VAL A 133 -0.27 -27.72 2.87
N ALA A 134 -1.23 -27.16 2.12
CA ALA A 134 -2.07 -27.94 1.21
C ALA A 134 -1.24 -28.66 0.13
N GLU A 135 -0.21 -28.01 -0.42
CA GLU A 135 0.73 -28.62 -1.37
C GLU A 135 1.53 -29.78 -0.75
N ALA A 136 1.94 -29.65 0.53
CA ALA A 136 2.65 -30.70 1.23
C ALA A 136 1.75 -31.91 1.56
N LEU A 137 0.52 -31.67 2.03
CA LEU A 137 -0.47 -32.74 2.24
C LEU A 137 -0.81 -33.44 0.92
N LYS A 138 -0.97 -32.67 -0.16
CA LYS A 138 -1.19 -33.24 -1.50
C LYS A 138 -0.04 -34.18 -1.90
N GLU A 139 1.20 -33.83 -1.59
CA GLU A 139 2.36 -34.68 -1.88
C GLU A 139 2.36 -35.99 -1.09
N LEU A 140 1.95 -35.94 0.19
CA LEU A 140 1.77 -37.15 1.01
C LEU A 140 0.65 -38.02 0.43
N HIS A 141 -0.49 -37.41 0.09
CA HIS A 141 -1.65 -38.11 -0.47
C HIS A 141 -1.34 -38.79 -1.81
N ASP A 142 -0.57 -38.14 -2.69
CA ASP A 142 -0.13 -38.71 -3.96
C ASP A 142 0.75 -39.97 -3.77
N LYS A 143 1.37 -40.13 -2.59
CA LYS A 143 2.14 -41.31 -2.19
C LYS A 143 1.36 -42.32 -1.36
N GLY A 144 0.05 -42.10 -1.20
CA GLY A 144 -0.81 -42.96 -0.39
C GLY A 144 -0.51 -42.86 1.10
N VAL A 145 -0.05 -41.71 1.59
CA VAL A 145 0.21 -41.46 3.02
C VAL A 145 -0.72 -40.36 3.52
N VAL A 146 -1.36 -40.59 4.68
CA VAL A 146 -2.15 -39.61 5.43
C VAL A 146 -1.29 -39.09 6.57
N HIS A 147 -1.29 -37.78 6.83
CA HIS A 147 -0.53 -37.19 7.94
C HIS A 147 -1.13 -37.60 9.29
N GLY A 148 -2.46 -37.53 9.42
CA GLY A 148 -3.22 -38.10 10.54
C GLY A 148 -3.22 -37.29 11.83
N ASP A 149 -2.40 -36.25 11.95
CA ASP A 149 -2.33 -35.36 13.13
C ASP A 149 -1.84 -33.96 12.76
N LEU A 150 -2.43 -33.34 11.74
CA LEU A 150 -1.98 -32.02 11.28
C LEU A 150 -2.37 -30.91 12.25
N THR A 151 -1.37 -30.29 12.86
CA THR A 151 -1.52 -29.16 13.77
C THR A 151 -0.70 -27.92 13.36
N LYS A 152 -0.87 -26.84 14.13
CA LYS A 152 -0.03 -25.62 14.00
C LYS A 152 1.43 -25.83 14.43
N TYR A 153 1.75 -26.93 15.12
CA TYR A 153 3.10 -27.25 15.55
C TYR A 153 3.86 -28.07 14.50
N ASP A 154 3.14 -28.73 13.59
CA ASP A 154 3.74 -29.59 12.57
C ASP A 154 4.18 -28.83 11.32
N VAL A 155 4.00 -27.51 11.30
CA VAL A 155 4.39 -26.64 10.20
C VAL A 155 5.49 -25.70 10.68
N VAL A 156 6.64 -25.73 10.01
CA VAL A 156 7.79 -24.86 10.28
C VAL A 156 8.13 -24.00 9.06
N PHE A 157 8.77 -22.85 9.28
CA PHE A 157 9.30 -22.02 8.20
C PHE A 157 10.80 -22.30 7.99
N MET A 158 11.16 -22.83 6.82
CA MET A 158 12.53 -23.20 6.47
C MET A 158 12.79 -22.92 4.98
N ASN A 159 13.96 -22.36 4.66
CA ASN A 159 14.38 -22.07 3.28
C ASN A 159 13.34 -21.27 2.47
N GLY A 160 12.73 -20.26 3.10
CA GLY A 160 11.73 -19.41 2.44
C GLY A 160 10.36 -20.06 2.23
N ARG A 161 10.10 -21.22 2.83
CA ARG A 161 8.86 -22.00 2.62
C ARG A 161 8.32 -22.58 3.93
N TYR A 162 7.02 -22.83 3.96
CA TYR A 162 6.36 -23.56 5.05
C TYR A 162 6.36 -25.05 4.73
N THR A 163 6.86 -25.85 5.66
CA THR A 163 7.20 -27.26 5.46
C THR A 163 6.74 -28.08 6.67
N LEU A 164 6.30 -29.33 6.43
CA LEU A 164 5.85 -30.25 7.47
C LEU A 164 7.05 -30.85 8.22
N VAL A 165 6.95 -31.02 9.55
CA VAL A 165 8.05 -31.55 10.37
C VAL A 165 7.69 -32.77 11.20
N ASP A 166 6.43 -33.07 11.50
CA ASP A 166 6.06 -34.25 12.27
C ASP A 166 5.22 -35.21 11.43
N LEU A 167 5.64 -36.48 11.36
CA LEU A 167 4.95 -37.53 10.60
C LEU A 167 4.81 -38.81 11.43
N ASP A 168 4.89 -38.71 12.76
CA ASP A 168 4.81 -39.86 13.67
C ASP A 168 3.39 -40.47 13.74
N ALA A 169 2.38 -39.65 13.45
CA ALA A 169 1.01 -40.10 13.22
C ALA A 169 0.75 -40.57 11.77
N GLY A 170 1.75 -40.41 10.90
CA GLY A 170 1.66 -40.75 9.49
C GLY A 170 1.37 -42.23 9.29
N VAL A 171 0.46 -42.52 8.36
CA VAL A 171 -0.02 -43.88 8.11
C VAL A 171 -0.34 -44.05 6.62
N SER A 172 -0.22 -45.26 6.09
CA SER A 172 -0.64 -45.53 4.72
C SER A 172 -2.16 -45.41 4.60
N MET A 173 -2.65 -45.01 3.43
CA MET A 173 -4.08 -45.05 3.13
C MET A 173 -4.59 -46.48 3.29
N ASP A 174 -5.85 -46.61 3.72
CA ASP A 174 -6.54 -47.87 4.00
C ASP A 174 -6.04 -48.63 5.25
N GLU A 175 -5.05 -48.10 5.98
CA GLU A 175 -4.68 -48.59 7.32
C GLU A 175 -5.50 -47.87 8.41
N PRO A 176 -5.63 -48.45 9.62
CA PRO A 176 -6.31 -47.81 10.74
C PRO A 176 -5.73 -46.44 11.12
N LEU A 177 -6.58 -45.42 11.16
CA LEU A 177 -6.25 -44.07 11.62
C LEU A 177 -6.27 -43.99 13.16
N GLY A 178 -5.49 -43.06 13.71
CA GLY A 178 -5.59 -42.71 15.13
C GLY A 178 -4.66 -43.46 16.06
N VAL A 179 -3.55 -44.03 15.56
CA VAL A 179 -2.48 -44.58 16.43
C VAL A 179 -1.85 -43.48 17.31
N LYS A 180 -1.68 -42.28 16.75
CA LYS A 180 -1.31 -41.04 17.45
C LYS A 180 -2.15 -39.90 16.87
N PHE A 181 -2.67 -39.05 17.74
CA PHE A 181 -3.54 -37.96 17.35
C PHE A 181 -3.65 -36.90 18.45
N SER A 182 -4.08 -35.72 18.03
CA SER A 182 -4.61 -34.63 18.85
C SER A 182 -6.14 -34.61 18.72
N SER A 183 -6.88 -34.79 19.81
CA SER A 183 -8.35 -34.94 19.71
C SER A 183 -9.09 -33.69 19.22
N GLY A 184 -8.48 -32.49 19.31
CA GLY A 184 -9.06 -31.23 18.85
C GLY A 184 -9.11 -31.03 17.33
N ILE A 185 -8.40 -31.85 16.55
CA ILE A 185 -8.38 -31.78 15.08
C ILE A 185 -9.02 -33.01 14.42
N LEU A 186 -9.57 -33.93 15.21
CA LEU A 186 -10.22 -35.12 14.68
C LEU A 186 -11.57 -34.80 14.02
N PRO A 187 -11.91 -35.48 12.92
CA PRO A 187 -13.20 -35.36 12.27
C PRO A 187 -14.33 -36.12 13.01
N PRO A 188 -15.62 -35.84 12.74
CA PRO A 188 -16.76 -36.44 13.45
C PRO A 188 -16.76 -37.97 13.47
N GLU A 189 -16.39 -38.62 12.36
CA GLU A 189 -16.40 -40.08 12.21
C GLU A 189 -15.44 -40.81 13.15
N MET A 190 -14.45 -40.10 13.71
CA MET A 190 -13.50 -40.61 14.69
C MET A 190 -14.06 -40.65 16.11
N PHE A 191 -15.30 -40.20 16.34
CA PHE A 191 -15.94 -40.25 17.66
C PHE A 191 -17.03 -41.33 17.71
N HIS A 192 -17.10 -42.02 18.85
CA HIS A 192 -18.12 -43.01 19.19
C HIS A 192 -18.86 -42.56 20.44
N GLU A 193 -20.17 -42.42 20.36
CA GLU A 193 -21.03 -42.15 21.51
C GLU A 193 -21.42 -43.48 22.17
N PHE A 194 -21.17 -43.62 23.47
CA PHE A 194 -21.47 -44.84 24.20
C PHE A 194 -22.98 -45.00 24.38
N GLU A 195 -23.51 -46.16 23.97
CA GLU A 195 -24.92 -46.47 24.21
C GLU A 195 -25.14 -46.98 25.64
N HIS A 196 -24.14 -47.68 26.21
CA HIS A 196 -24.21 -48.37 27.50
C HIS A 196 -22.91 -48.22 28.32
N GLU A 197 -23.00 -48.21 29.66
CA GLU A 197 -21.81 -48.12 30.55
C GLU A 197 -20.84 -49.31 30.38
N ASP A 198 -21.31 -50.46 29.88
CA ASP A 198 -20.48 -51.63 29.64
C ASP A 198 -19.45 -51.37 28.52
N GLU A 199 -19.83 -50.63 27.46
CA GLU A 199 -18.92 -50.26 26.36
C GLU A 199 -17.76 -49.40 26.87
N ARG A 200 -18.08 -48.47 27.77
CA ARG A 200 -17.08 -47.61 28.40
C ARG A 200 -16.07 -48.43 29.20
N ALA A 201 -16.54 -49.41 29.98
CA ALA A 201 -15.66 -50.26 30.78
C ALA A 201 -14.70 -51.07 29.89
N VAL A 202 -15.17 -51.55 28.74
CA VAL A 202 -14.37 -52.26 27.75
C VAL A 202 -13.27 -51.36 27.16
N VAL A 203 -13.61 -50.15 26.69
CA VAL A 203 -12.62 -49.19 26.16
C VAL A 203 -11.59 -48.80 27.22
N GLU A 204 -12.02 -48.57 28.47
CA GLU A 204 -11.10 -48.25 29.57
C GLU A 204 -10.16 -49.42 29.90
N ALA A 205 -10.64 -50.66 29.84
CA ALA A 205 -9.82 -51.85 30.08
C ALA A 205 -8.78 -52.03 28.97
N TYR A 206 -9.21 -51.91 27.71
CA TYR A 206 -8.36 -52.02 26.53
C TYR A 206 -7.15 -51.08 26.60
N TRP A 207 -7.38 -49.79 26.81
CA TRP A 207 -6.31 -48.79 26.82
C TRP A 207 -5.40 -48.86 28.06
N LYS A 208 -5.93 -49.32 29.21
CA LYS A 208 -5.12 -49.60 30.40
C LYS A 208 -4.16 -50.76 30.17
N GLU A 209 -4.61 -51.82 29.49
CA GLU A 209 -3.77 -52.98 29.14
C GLU A 209 -2.66 -52.60 28.16
N HIS A 210 -2.95 -51.69 27.22
CA HIS A 210 -2.00 -51.19 26.22
C HIS A 210 -1.12 -50.03 26.70
N GLY A 211 -1.10 -49.75 28.01
CA GLY A 211 -0.15 -48.82 28.61
C GLY A 211 -0.37 -47.35 28.20
N VAL A 212 -1.61 -46.95 27.90
CA VAL A 212 -1.97 -45.54 27.68
C VAL A 212 -2.52 -44.95 28.99
N PRO A 213 -1.67 -44.25 29.79
CA PRO A 213 -2.10 -43.69 31.07
C PRO A 213 -3.05 -42.49 30.91
N HIS A 214 -3.04 -41.84 29.75
CA HIS A 214 -3.84 -40.64 29.46
C HIS A 214 -5.18 -41.00 28.81
N LEU A 215 -6.07 -41.63 29.59
CA LEU A 215 -7.41 -41.99 29.13
C LEU A 215 -8.24 -40.78 28.67
N CYS A 216 -7.93 -39.56 29.11
CA CYS A 216 -8.66 -38.36 28.69
C CYS A 216 -8.54 -38.08 27.18
N ARG A 217 -7.48 -38.55 26.51
CA ARG A 217 -7.31 -38.37 25.06
C ARG A 217 -8.20 -39.29 24.25
N VAL A 218 -8.22 -40.57 24.62
CA VAL A 218 -9.03 -41.62 23.98
C VAL A 218 -10.48 -41.59 24.45
N ARG A 219 -10.74 -40.97 25.61
CA ARG A 219 -12.06 -40.82 26.23
C ARG A 219 -12.21 -39.38 26.76
N PRO A 220 -12.52 -38.41 25.88
CA PRO A 220 -12.60 -37.00 26.25
C PRO A 220 -13.82 -36.67 27.12
N SER A 221 -14.83 -37.54 27.21
CA SER A 221 -15.92 -37.40 28.19
C SER A 221 -16.41 -38.75 28.73
N HIS A 222 -17.39 -38.73 29.63
CA HIS A 222 -18.01 -39.97 30.10
C HIS A 222 -18.88 -40.66 29.05
N ALA A 223 -19.32 -39.94 28.02
CA ALA A 223 -20.25 -40.42 27.01
C ALA A 223 -19.60 -40.73 25.66
N VAL A 224 -18.32 -40.39 25.47
CA VAL A 224 -17.68 -40.43 24.13
C VAL A 224 -16.28 -41.03 24.21
N ALA A 225 -15.96 -41.88 23.23
CA ALA A 225 -14.60 -42.34 22.93
C ALA A 225 -14.14 -41.91 21.54
N VAL A 226 -12.83 -41.84 21.36
CA VAL A 226 -12.19 -41.74 20.05
C VAL A 226 -12.01 -43.15 19.50
N LYS A 227 -12.38 -43.37 18.23
CA LYS A 227 -12.20 -44.61 17.48
C LYS A 227 -10.73 -44.80 17.10
N SER A 228 -9.93 -45.18 18.07
CA SER A 228 -8.51 -45.46 17.93
C SER A 228 -8.24 -46.89 18.42
N THR A 229 -7.26 -47.55 17.82
CA THR A 229 -6.87 -48.91 18.16
C THR A 229 -5.35 -49.05 18.18
N HIS A 230 -4.86 -50.04 18.92
CA HIS A 230 -3.45 -50.43 18.98
C HIS A 230 -3.33 -51.91 18.62
N ASP A 231 -3.41 -52.25 17.32
CA ASP A 231 -3.26 -53.55 16.59
C ASP A 231 -3.64 -54.90 17.27
N ALA A 232 -3.35 -55.13 18.55
CA ALA A 232 -3.79 -56.28 19.34
C ALA A 232 -5.13 -56.00 20.06
N GLY A 233 -6.02 -57.00 20.09
CA GLY A 233 -7.25 -56.99 20.91
C GLY A 233 -8.34 -56.00 20.49
N ALA A 234 -8.24 -55.41 19.29
CA ALA A 234 -9.17 -54.40 18.80
C ALA A 234 -10.58 -54.95 18.51
N ASP A 235 -10.71 -56.26 18.29
CA ASP A 235 -11.99 -56.94 17.98
C ASP A 235 -13.04 -56.81 19.12
N ASP A 236 -12.58 -56.55 20.35
CA ASP A 236 -13.45 -56.41 21.52
C ASP A 236 -13.97 -54.97 21.71
N LEU A 237 -13.50 -53.99 20.92
CA LEU A 237 -13.93 -52.59 21.04
C LEU A 237 -15.36 -52.38 20.49
N PRO A 238 -16.13 -51.43 21.04
CA PRO A 238 -17.51 -51.16 20.63
C PRO A 238 -17.63 -50.40 19.30
N TYR A 239 -16.53 -50.24 18.56
CA TYR A 239 -16.46 -49.48 17.31
C TYR A 239 -15.43 -50.10 16.36
N ASP A 240 -15.68 -49.92 15.07
CA ASP A 240 -14.72 -50.29 14.02
C ASP A 240 -13.61 -49.24 13.88
N ALA A 241 -12.43 -49.69 13.47
CA ALA A 241 -11.33 -48.79 13.10
C ALA A 241 -11.71 -47.94 11.88
N VAL A 242 -11.40 -46.65 11.93
CA VAL A 242 -11.60 -45.75 10.80
C VAL A 242 -10.40 -45.85 9.86
N GLU A 243 -10.64 -46.17 8.60
CA GLU A 243 -9.59 -46.24 7.58
C GLU A 243 -9.00 -44.85 7.30
N ALA A 244 -7.68 -44.78 7.18
CA ALA A 244 -6.97 -43.57 6.87
C ALA A 244 -7.26 -43.14 5.42
N GLY A 245 -7.86 -41.96 5.27
CA GLY A 245 -8.13 -41.35 3.97
C GLY A 245 -7.80 -39.87 3.95
N HIS A 246 -7.71 -39.30 2.74
CA HIS A 246 -7.44 -37.86 2.56
C HIS A 246 -8.46 -36.96 3.28
N ALA A 247 -9.67 -37.47 3.55
CA ALA A 247 -10.75 -36.75 4.20
C ALA A 247 -10.44 -36.37 5.65
N ALA A 248 -9.62 -37.18 6.35
CA ALA A 248 -9.17 -36.87 7.70
C ALA A 248 -8.23 -35.66 7.69
N ASP A 249 -7.22 -35.67 6.82
CA ASP A 249 -6.32 -34.52 6.65
C ASP A 249 -7.05 -33.29 6.10
N ALA A 250 -8.08 -33.46 5.27
CA ALA A 250 -8.91 -32.35 4.80
C ALA A 250 -9.66 -31.65 5.94
N TRP A 251 -10.20 -32.43 6.88
CA TRP A 251 -10.81 -31.89 8.08
C TRP A 251 -9.79 -31.15 8.96
N ALA A 252 -8.66 -31.80 9.27
CA ALA A 252 -7.59 -31.20 10.07
C ALA A 252 -7.04 -29.91 9.42
N PHE A 253 -6.89 -29.90 8.09
CA PHE A 253 -6.54 -28.71 7.32
C PHE A 253 -7.61 -27.62 7.43
N GLY A 254 -8.90 -27.98 7.47
CA GLY A 254 -10.00 -27.06 7.75
C GLY A 254 -9.87 -26.39 9.13
N CYS A 255 -9.59 -27.18 10.18
CA CYS A 255 -9.33 -26.68 11.53
C CYS A 255 -8.12 -25.72 11.55
N LEU A 256 -7.01 -26.11 10.92
CA LEU A 256 -5.82 -25.29 10.80
C LEU A 256 -6.10 -23.99 10.02
N MET A 257 -6.83 -24.09 8.91
CA MET A 257 -7.20 -22.95 8.08
C MET A 257 -8.07 -21.95 8.85
N PHE A 258 -9.04 -22.44 9.63
CA PHE A 258 -9.82 -21.58 10.52
C PHE A 258 -8.89 -20.85 11.50
N GLN A 259 -8.02 -21.59 12.17
CA GLN A 259 -7.11 -21.03 13.17
C GLN A 259 -6.11 -20.03 12.60
N VAL A 260 -5.58 -20.27 11.41
CA VAL A 260 -4.68 -19.31 10.73
C VAL A 260 -5.41 -17.99 10.43
N LEU A 261 -6.67 -18.08 10.03
CA LEU A 261 -7.46 -16.93 9.59
C LEU A 261 -8.01 -16.09 10.76
N THR A 262 -8.40 -16.73 11.85
CA THR A 262 -9.05 -16.07 12.99
C THR A 262 -8.09 -15.85 14.18
N GLY A 263 -7.05 -16.67 14.29
CA GLY A 263 -6.23 -16.78 15.50
C GLY A 263 -6.86 -17.64 16.60
N GLU A 264 -8.05 -18.20 16.35
CA GLU A 264 -8.81 -19.01 17.31
C GLU A 264 -8.91 -20.47 16.86
N GLU A 265 -8.89 -21.41 17.80
CA GLU A 265 -9.11 -22.83 17.50
C GLU A 265 -10.58 -23.06 17.15
N LEU A 266 -10.87 -23.79 16.05
CA LEU A 266 -12.25 -24.13 15.68
C LEU A 266 -12.95 -24.85 16.83
N ILE A 267 -12.25 -25.77 17.49
CA ILE A 267 -12.71 -26.44 18.70
C ILE A 267 -11.69 -26.11 19.79
N PRO A 268 -12.07 -25.42 20.88
CA PRO A 268 -11.12 -25.06 21.91
C PRO A 268 -10.53 -26.31 22.59
N THR A 269 -9.20 -26.31 22.78
CA THR A 269 -8.45 -27.42 23.37
C THR A 269 -8.00 -27.15 24.80
N VAL A 270 -7.73 -28.22 25.56
CA VAL A 270 -7.12 -28.22 26.89
C VAL A 270 -5.61 -28.32 26.74
N ASP A 271 -4.87 -27.55 27.53
CA ASP A 271 -3.40 -27.52 27.56
C ASP A 271 -2.78 -27.36 26.16
N GLY A 272 -2.42 -26.13 25.82
CA GLY A 272 -2.07 -25.71 24.46
C GLY A 272 -0.94 -26.48 23.74
N LYS A 273 -0.27 -27.45 24.37
CA LYS A 273 0.70 -28.37 23.75
C LYS A 273 0.11 -29.68 23.23
N ALA A 274 -0.89 -30.25 23.91
CA ALA A 274 -1.46 -31.55 23.55
C ALA A 274 -2.62 -31.42 22.55
N GLN A 275 -3.21 -30.22 22.44
CA GLN A 275 -4.35 -29.91 21.57
C GLN A 275 -5.49 -30.93 21.70
N ASP A 276 -5.72 -31.38 22.93
CA ASP A 276 -6.79 -32.31 23.25
C ASP A 276 -8.12 -31.54 23.45
N ILE A 277 -9.22 -32.06 22.92
CA ILE A 277 -10.52 -31.39 22.96
C ILE A 277 -10.99 -31.18 24.40
N HIS A 278 -11.52 -29.99 24.71
CA HIS A 278 -12.17 -29.77 26.00
C HIS A 278 -13.51 -30.53 26.06
N PRO A 279 -13.83 -31.25 27.16
CA PRO A 279 -15.07 -32.01 27.26
C PRO A 279 -16.34 -31.18 26.97
N ASP A 280 -16.37 -29.93 27.43
CA ASP A 280 -17.46 -28.97 27.21
C ASP A 280 -17.68 -28.52 25.74
N HIS A 281 -16.81 -28.94 24.81
CA HIS A 281 -16.90 -28.60 23.39
C HIS A 281 -17.05 -29.82 22.48
N LEU A 282 -17.21 -31.02 23.06
CA LEU A 282 -17.44 -32.26 22.31
C LEU A 282 -18.78 -32.28 21.58
N ASP A 283 -19.80 -31.64 22.16
CA ASP A 283 -21.15 -31.58 21.60
C ASP A 283 -21.16 -31.02 20.18
N PHE A 284 -20.26 -30.08 19.88
CA PHE A 284 -20.08 -29.51 18.55
C PHE A 284 -19.69 -30.55 17.49
N ILE A 285 -18.79 -31.47 17.82
CA ILE A 285 -18.20 -32.42 16.86
C ILE A 285 -18.95 -33.75 16.84
N VAL A 286 -19.38 -34.25 18.00
CA VAL A 286 -20.01 -35.57 18.14
C VAL A 286 -21.38 -35.61 17.48
N THR A 287 -22.17 -34.55 17.64
CA THR A 287 -23.49 -34.45 17.00
C THR A 287 -23.46 -33.65 15.69
N TYR A 288 -22.28 -33.19 15.28
CA TYR A 288 -22.04 -32.28 14.16
C TYR A 288 -23.08 -31.14 14.07
N ASP A 289 -22.79 -30.02 14.74
CA ASP A 289 -23.72 -28.88 14.77
C ASP A 289 -23.41 -27.86 13.65
N ALA A 290 -24.06 -28.05 12.49
CA ALA A 290 -23.91 -27.15 11.34
C ALA A 290 -24.25 -25.68 11.64
N PRO A 291 -25.33 -25.34 12.38
CA PRO A 291 -25.57 -23.97 12.83
C PRO A 291 -24.43 -23.37 13.66
N LYS A 292 -23.91 -24.10 14.66
CA LYS A 292 -22.75 -23.63 15.44
C LYS A 292 -21.52 -23.44 14.56
N LEU A 293 -21.30 -24.31 13.57
CA LEU A 293 -20.20 -24.17 12.63
C LEU A 293 -20.35 -22.87 11.84
N ASP A 294 -21.54 -22.61 11.32
CA ASP A 294 -21.84 -21.37 10.60
C ASP A 294 -21.65 -20.12 11.47
N ASP A 295 -21.98 -20.19 12.76
CA ASP A 295 -21.71 -19.11 13.72
C ASP A 295 -20.22 -18.87 13.92
N ARG A 296 -19.41 -19.93 14.06
CA ARG A 296 -17.95 -19.80 14.14
C ARG A 296 -17.34 -19.23 12.87
N LEU A 297 -17.82 -19.68 11.70
CA LEU A 297 -17.33 -19.21 10.40
C LEU A 297 -17.60 -17.72 10.12
N LYS A 298 -18.50 -17.06 10.87
CA LYS A 298 -18.70 -15.59 10.80
C LYS A 298 -17.44 -14.81 11.19
N LEU A 299 -16.52 -15.40 11.96
CA LEU A 299 -15.24 -14.79 12.32
C LEU A 299 -14.30 -14.64 11.12
N VAL A 300 -14.51 -15.42 10.05
CA VAL A 300 -13.66 -15.41 8.86
C VAL A 300 -14.14 -14.33 7.87
N THR A 301 -13.32 -13.30 7.66
CA THR A 301 -13.68 -12.15 6.80
C THR A 301 -13.78 -12.51 5.30
N ASN A 302 -12.99 -13.48 4.82
CA ASN A 302 -12.93 -13.79 3.39
C ASN A 302 -14.03 -14.79 2.98
N LYS A 303 -14.99 -14.35 2.16
CA LYS A 303 -16.10 -15.20 1.69
C LYS A 303 -15.67 -16.47 0.93
N TYR A 304 -14.55 -16.44 0.23
CA TYR A 304 -14.03 -17.61 -0.49
C TYR A 304 -13.39 -18.60 0.48
N ALA A 305 -12.75 -18.10 1.54
CA ALA A 305 -12.26 -18.92 2.64
C ALA A 305 -13.42 -19.62 3.37
N VAL A 306 -14.50 -18.89 3.69
CA VAL A 306 -15.71 -19.46 4.31
C VAL A 306 -16.29 -20.58 3.45
N ARG A 307 -16.42 -20.35 2.14
CA ARG A 307 -16.93 -21.38 1.21
C ARG A 307 -16.05 -22.62 1.17
N LEU A 308 -14.73 -22.46 1.24
CA LEU A 308 -13.79 -23.57 1.28
C LEU A 308 -13.87 -24.31 2.62
N LEU A 309 -13.89 -23.59 3.75
CA LEU A 309 -14.03 -24.15 5.09
C LEU A 309 -15.29 -25.02 5.22
N LYS A 310 -16.43 -24.59 4.66
CA LYS A 310 -17.66 -25.40 4.64
C LYS A 310 -17.51 -26.74 3.89
N LYS A 311 -16.62 -26.82 2.89
CA LYS A 311 -16.35 -28.07 2.18
C LYS A 311 -15.37 -28.96 2.96
N LEU A 312 -14.35 -28.36 3.57
CA LEU A 312 -13.33 -29.07 4.35
C LEU A 312 -13.91 -29.66 5.63
N LEU A 313 -14.81 -28.92 6.28
CA LEU A 313 -15.43 -29.27 7.55
C LEU A 313 -16.83 -29.90 7.35
N ALA A 314 -17.02 -30.65 6.26
CA ALA A 314 -18.25 -31.39 6.03
C ALA A 314 -18.33 -32.62 6.96
N GLU A 315 -19.53 -32.94 7.43
CA GLU A 315 -19.78 -34.10 8.31
C GLU A 315 -19.31 -35.39 7.67
N ALA A 316 -19.81 -35.68 6.47
CA ALA A 316 -19.49 -36.89 5.72
C ALA A 316 -18.07 -36.81 5.10
N PRO A 317 -17.21 -37.83 5.28
CA PRO A 317 -15.86 -37.85 4.71
C PRO A 317 -15.82 -37.70 3.19
N GLU A 318 -16.77 -38.28 2.48
CA GLU A 318 -16.88 -38.26 1.01
C GLU A 318 -17.18 -36.89 0.42
N ASP A 319 -17.76 -35.98 1.22
CA ASP A 319 -18.05 -34.61 0.80
C ASP A 319 -16.81 -33.70 0.90
N ARG A 320 -15.73 -34.18 1.55
CA ARG A 320 -14.51 -33.40 1.75
C ARG A 320 -13.61 -33.45 0.52
N PRO A 321 -13.12 -32.30 0.03
CA PRO A 321 -12.32 -32.25 -1.20
C PRO A 321 -10.90 -32.79 -0.97
N THR A 322 -10.32 -33.38 -2.01
CA THR A 322 -8.88 -33.70 -2.04
C THR A 322 -8.04 -32.42 -2.04
N MET A 323 -6.80 -32.49 -1.55
CA MET A 323 -5.88 -31.33 -1.55
C MET A 323 -5.60 -30.78 -2.95
N THR A 324 -5.60 -31.65 -3.97
CA THR A 324 -5.53 -31.26 -5.38
C THR A 324 -6.67 -30.31 -5.79
N THR A 325 -7.86 -30.53 -5.24
CA THR A 325 -9.03 -29.67 -5.46
C THR A 325 -8.92 -28.39 -4.65
N VAL A 326 -8.53 -28.51 -3.38
CA VAL A 326 -8.33 -27.38 -2.44
C VAL A 326 -7.43 -26.31 -3.04
N ILE A 327 -6.25 -26.67 -3.55
CA ILE A 327 -5.27 -25.72 -4.11
C ILE A 327 -5.82 -24.94 -5.33
N LYS A 328 -6.81 -25.50 -6.04
CA LYS A 328 -7.46 -24.87 -7.21
C LYS A 328 -8.63 -23.95 -6.84
N GLU A 329 -9.06 -23.95 -5.58
CA GLU A 329 -10.18 -23.12 -5.13
C GLU A 329 -9.86 -21.64 -5.26
N GLN A 330 -10.93 -20.84 -5.39
CA GLN A 330 -10.84 -19.40 -5.61
C GLN A 330 -10.10 -18.66 -4.50
N TYR A 331 -10.12 -19.22 -3.28
CA TYR A 331 -9.34 -18.69 -2.17
C TYR A 331 -7.83 -18.70 -2.47
N PHE A 332 -7.27 -19.72 -3.13
CA PHE A 332 -5.83 -19.77 -3.42
C PHE A 332 -5.44 -19.19 -4.77
N THR A 333 -6.32 -19.28 -5.76
CA THR A 333 -6.00 -18.88 -7.14
C THR A 333 -6.24 -17.40 -7.42
N ASN A 334 -7.01 -16.70 -6.56
CA ASN A 334 -7.48 -15.33 -6.83
C ASN A 334 -8.17 -15.16 -8.20
N LEU A 335 -8.57 -16.26 -8.84
CA LEU A 335 -9.25 -16.23 -10.14
C LEU A 335 -10.64 -15.62 -9.93
N VAL A 336 -10.79 -14.35 -10.31
CA VAL A 336 -12.09 -13.69 -10.35
C VAL A 336 -12.85 -14.32 -11.52
N SER A 337 -14.00 -14.94 -11.24
CA SER A 337 -14.82 -15.49 -12.32
C SER A 337 -15.18 -14.38 -13.32
N GLN A 338 -15.24 -14.68 -14.62
CA GLN A 338 -15.67 -13.70 -15.63
C GLN A 338 -16.99 -13.03 -15.25
N LYS A 339 -17.93 -13.78 -14.68
CA LYS A 339 -19.22 -13.26 -14.17
C LYS A 339 -19.04 -12.22 -13.06
N SER A 340 -18.07 -12.41 -12.18
CA SER A 340 -17.74 -11.45 -11.12
C SER A 340 -17.05 -10.19 -11.66
N LEU A 341 -16.26 -10.32 -12.73
CA LEU A 341 -15.71 -9.18 -13.47
C LEU A 341 -16.82 -8.37 -14.14
N PHE A 342 -17.74 -9.03 -14.85
CA PHE A 342 -18.89 -8.37 -15.49
C PHE A 342 -19.76 -7.59 -14.49
N LEU A 343 -20.09 -8.20 -13.34
CA LEU A 343 -20.82 -7.50 -12.27
C LEU A 343 -20.05 -6.28 -11.72
N GLY A 344 -18.72 -6.37 -11.67
CA GLY A 344 -17.86 -5.24 -11.30
C GLY A 344 -17.87 -4.12 -12.35
N PHE A 345 -17.84 -4.48 -13.63
CA PHE A 345 -17.95 -3.53 -14.75
C PHE A 345 -19.31 -2.83 -14.77
N ASP A 346 -20.41 -3.55 -14.58
CA ASP A 346 -21.76 -2.98 -14.52
C ASP A 346 -21.87 -1.95 -13.39
N LYS A 347 -21.32 -2.28 -12.21
CA LYS A 347 -21.29 -1.37 -11.07
C LYS A 347 -20.44 -0.13 -11.33
N LEU A 348 -19.25 -0.29 -11.91
CA LEU A 348 -18.39 0.82 -12.30
C LEU A 348 -19.06 1.74 -13.33
N GLN A 349 -19.83 1.18 -14.26
CA GLN A 349 -20.55 1.96 -15.26
C GLN A 349 -21.68 2.79 -14.62
N ILE A 350 -22.40 2.24 -13.65
CA ILE A 350 -23.42 2.97 -12.88
C ILE A 350 -22.76 4.10 -12.07
N ASP A 351 -21.68 3.80 -11.35
CA ASP A 351 -20.96 4.80 -10.55
C ASP A 351 -20.41 5.93 -11.44
N GLN A 352 -19.90 5.59 -12.63
CA GLN A 352 -19.42 6.58 -13.59
C GLN A 352 -20.52 7.52 -14.10
N LEU A 353 -21.72 7.00 -14.37
CA LEU A 353 -22.89 7.81 -14.74
C LEU A 353 -23.28 8.78 -13.62
N GLN A 354 -23.29 8.32 -12.36
CA GLN A 354 -23.59 9.17 -11.22
C GLN A 354 -22.54 10.27 -10.99
N VAL A 355 -21.26 9.96 -11.22
CA VAL A 355 -20.18 10.95 -11.15
C VAL A 355 -20.34 12.01 -12.23
N GLN A 356 -20.69 11.62 -13.45
CA GLN A 356 -20.95 12.58 -14.55
C GLN A 356 -22.12 13.52 -14.22
N GLU A 357 -23.23 12.99 -13.70
CA GLU A 357 -24.39 13.80 -13.32
C GLU A 357 -24.06 14.80 -12.20
N LYS A 358 -23.30 14.36 -11.19
CA LYS A 358 -22.81 15.25 -10.12
C LYS A 358 -21.85 16.32 -10.66
N LEU A 359 -20.98 15.97 -11.61
CA LEU A 359 -20.04 16.91 -12.21
C LEU A 359 -20.78 18.00 -13.02
N GLU A 360 -21.82 17.64 -13.76
CA GLU A 360 -22.67 18.60 -14.47
C GLU A 360 -23.39 19.55 -13.51
N ALA A 361 -23.91 19.03 -12.39
CA ALA A 361 -24.54 19.85 -11.36
C ALA A 361 -23.56 20.85 -10.72
N VAL A 362 -22.34 20.41 -10.42
CA VAL A 362 -21.27 21.28 -9.89
C VAL A 362 -20.87 22.36 -10.90
N ASN A 363 -20.75 22.01 -12.18
CA ASN A 363 -20.43 22.98 -13.23
C ASN A 363 -21.52 24.06 -13.36
N LYS A 364 -22.80 23.68 -13.37
CA LYS A 364 -23.91 24.65 -13.39
C LYS A 364 -23.88 25.59 -12.19
N LEU A 365 -23.61 25.05 -10.99
CA LEU A 365 -23.48 25.87 -9.79
C LEU A 365 -22.28 26.83 -9.86
N ALA A 366 -21.16 26.37 -10.41
CA ALA A 366 -19.97 27.20 -10.60
C ALA A 366 -20.24 28.35 -11.59
N GLU A 367 -20.96 28.09 -12.68
CA GLU A 367 -21.37 29.12 -13.65
C GLU A 367 -22.28 30.18 -13.01
N GLU A 368 -23.28 29.75 -12.22
CA GLU A 368 -24.15 30.68 -11.50
C GLU A 368 -23.40 31.54 -10.47
N ASN A 369 -22.48 30.92 -9.72
CA ASN A 369 -21.64 31.63 -8.76
C ASN A 369 -20.72 32.64 -9.45
N ASN A 370 -20.09 32.27 -10.56
CA ASN A 370 -19.26 33.18 -11.36
C ASN A 370 -20.07 34.37 -11.88
N ARG A 371 -21.32 34.15 -12.32
CA ARG A 371 -22.21 35.23 -12.73
C ARG A 371 -22.51 36.18 -11.56
N LYS A 372 -22.91 35.66 -10.40
CA LYS A 372 -23.18 36.47 -9.20
C LYS A 372 -21.95 37.25 -8.75
N LEU A 373 -20.77 36.62 -8.79
CA LEU A 373 -19.51 37.26 -8.41
C LEU A 373 -19.18 38.43 -9.35
N LYS A 374 -19.39 38.27 -10.66
CA LYS A 374 -19.23 39.37 -11.63
C LYS A 374 -20.19 40.54 -11.34
N GLU A 375 -21.45 40.25 -11.06
CA GLU A 375 -22.45 41.27 -10.72
C GLU A 375 -22.09 42.02 -9.43
N GLN A 376 -21.68 41.31 -8.38
CA GLN A 376 -21.24 41.90 -7.12
C GLN A 376 -19.97 42.74 -7.30
N THR A 377 -19.01 42.26 -8.09
CA THR A 377 -17.77 42.99 -8.38
C THR A 377 -18.07 44.30 -9.12
N ALA A 378 -18.94 44.27 -10.13
CA ALA A 378 -19.36 45.47 -10.86
C ALA A 378 -20.08 46.49 -9.94
N ALA A 379 -20.92 46.00 -9.03
CA ALA A 379 -21.58 46.86 -8.03
C ALA A 379 -20.57 47.50 -7.08
N LEU A 380 -19.59 46.73 -6.60
CA LEU A 380 -18.54 47.22 -5.71
C LEU A 380 -17.67 48.28 -6.40
N ILE A 381 -17.29 48.09 -7.67
CA ILE A 381 -16.55 49.08 -8.46
C ILE A 381 -17.31 50.41 -8.53
N LYS A 382 -18.62 50.37 -8.82
CA LYS A 382 -19.45 51.60 -8.84
C LYS A 382 -19.48 52.31 -7.48
N VAL A 383 -19.54 51.56 -6.39
CA VAL A 383 -19.48 52.13 -5.04
C VAL A 383 -18.11 52.78 -4.78
N ILE A 384 -17.02 52.10 -5.16
CA ILE A 384 -15.66 52.64 -5.04
C ILE A 384 -15.51 53.94 -5.84
N GLU A 385 -15.98 53.98 -7.09
CA GLU A 385 -15.94 55.19 -7.94
C GLU A 385 -16.72 56.34 -7.32
N LYS A 386 -17.94 56.06 -6.81
CA LYS A 386 -18.76 57.06 -6.14
C LYS A 386 -18.07 57.60 -4.89
N THR A 387 -17.56 56.72 -4.04
CA THR A 387 -16.84 57.09 -2.81
C THR A 387 -15.57 57.89 -3.14
N LYS A 388 -14.81 57.48 -4.15
CA LYS A 388 -13.64 58.23 -4.64
C LYS A 388 -14.04 59.64 -5.07
N LYS A 389 -15.12 59.79 -5.85
CA LYS A 389 -15.63 61.09 -6.29
C LYS A 389 -16.06 61.97 -5.11
N THR A 390 -16.78 61.40 -4.13
CA THR A 390 -17.22 62.10 -2.92
C THR A 390 -16.04 62.54 -2.06
N LEU A 391 -15.04 61.68 -1.85
CA LEU A 391 -13.82 62.02 -1.11
C LEU A 391 -13.01 63.10 -1.84
N LEU A 392 -12.88 63.01 -3.17
CA LEU A 392 -12.21 64.05 -3.96
C LEU A 392 -12.95 65.39 -3.82
N GLN A 393 -14.27 65.40 -3.95
CA GLN A 393 -15.08 66.62 -3.81
C GLN A 393 -14.98 67.23 -2.40
N ALA A 394 -14.97 66.39 -1.36
CA ALA A 394 -14.80 66.84 0.02
C ALA A 394 -13.38 67.40 0.26
N ALA A 395 -12.34 66.77 -0.28
CA ALA A 395 -10.97 67.27 -0.19
C ALA A 395 -10.76 68.57 -1.00
N LEU A 396 -11.44 68.72 -2.14
CA LEU A 396 -11.42 69.90 -3.00
C LEU A 396 -12.14 71.12 -2.38
N GLN A 397 -13.15 70.91 -1.53
CA GLN A 397 -13.81 72.01 -0.82
C GLN A 397 -12.96 72.62 0.30
N VAL A 398 -11.90 71.94 0.73
CA VAL A 398 -11.02 72.41 1.82
C VAL A 398 -9.81 73.19 1.30
N ASN A 399 -9.42 73.01 0.03
CA ASN A 399 -8.32 73.74 -0.59
C ASN A 399 -8.74 74.27 -1.97
N GLU A 400 -8.85 75.60 -2.12
CA GLU A 400 -9.11 76.30 -3.40
C GLU A 400 -7.92 76.19 -4.39
N VAL A 401 -7.55 74.97 -4.78
CA VAL A 401 -6.57 74.72 -5.84
C VAL A 401 -7.04 73.51 -6.65
N THR A 402 -7.31 73.72 -7.93
CA THR A 402 -7.46 72.64 -8.91
C THR A 402 -6.12 71.92 -9.02
N VAL A 403 -5.98 70.74 -8.41
CA VAL A 403 -4.79 69.89 -8.60
C VAL A 403 -5.08 68.99 -9.79
N PRO A 404 -4.44 69.18 -10.95
CA PRO A 404 -4.70 68.32 -12.09
C PRO A 404 -3.98 66.98 -11.86
N THR A 405 -4.70 65.88 -12.09
CA THR A 405 -4.23 64.53 -11.77
C THR A 405 -3.83 63.74 -13.02
N SER A 406 -3.56 64.43 -14.13
CA SER A 406 -3.31 63.80 -15.42
C SER A 406 -2.00 64.30 -16.01
N PHE A 407 -1.09 63.37 -16.30
CA PHE A 407 0.25 63.67 -16.79
C PHE A 407 0.57 62.91 -18.07
N ILE A 408 1.42 63.48 -18.91
CA ILE A 408 2.14 62.71 -19.94
C ILE A 408 3.63 62.79 -19.66
N VAL A 409 4.35 61.76 -20.11
CA VAL A 409 5.79 61.67 -19.93
C VAL A 409 6.46 61.67 -21.28
N LEU A 410 7.36 62.63 -21.49
CA LEU A 410 8.15 62.74 -22.72
C LEU A 410 9.64 62.61 -22.40
N PRO A 411 10.45 62.11 -23.35
CA PRO A 411 11.87 61.89 -23.13
C PRO A 411 12.72 63.16 -23.19
N GLU A 412 12.13 64.29 -23.59
CA GLU A 412 12.84 65.55 -23.80
C GLU A 412 11.97 66.73 -23.35
N GLU A 413 12.64 67.78 -22.86
CA GLU A 413 12.00 69.08 -22.63
C GLU A 413 11.81 69.78 -23.97
N ILE A 414 10.58 70.18 -24.28
CA ILE A 414 10.29 70.86 -25.54
C ILE A 414 10.52 72.36 -25.34
N LEU A 415 11.62 72.86 -25.92
CA LEU A 415 11.93 74.28 -26.00
C LEU A 415 11.66 74.77 -27.42
N ALA A 416 10.88 75.85 -27.56
CA ALA A 416 10.67 76.48 -28.86
C ALA A 416 12.01 77.01 -29.40
N ASN A 417 12.51 76.43 -30.49
CA ASN A 417 13.70 76.91 -31.19
C ASN A 417 13.30 77.63 -32.49
N ASP A 418 14.08 78.61 -32.95
CA ASP A 418 13.75 79.36 -34.18
C ASP A 418 14.03 78.54 -35.46
N ASP A 419 14.68 77.38 -35.34
CA ASP A 419 14.97 76.47 -36.46
C ASP A 419 13.78 75.54 -36.76
N VAL A 420 13.04 75.89 -37.81
CA VAL A 420 11.86 75.17 -38.29
C VAL A 420 12.16 73.71 -38.67
N LYS A 421 13.36 73.42 -39.18
CA LYS A 421 13.72 72.06 -39.61
C LYS A 421 14.02 71.18 -38.40
N LYS A 422 14.74 71.73 -37.42
CA LYS A 422 15.04 71.06 -36.16
C LYS A 422 13.77 70.73 -35.36
N ASN A 423 12.84 71.69 -35.25
CA ASN A 423 11.55 71.48 -34.57
C ASN A 423 10.70 70.39 -35.21
N LYS A 424 10.78 70.22 -36.55
CA LYS A 424 10.04 69.18 -37.27
C LYS A 424 10.63 67.79 -37.01
N ASP A 425 11.96 67.65 -37.09
CA ASP A 425 12.64 66.38 -36.85
C ASP A 425 12.47 65.91 -35.39
N GLU A 426 12.55 66.83 -34.43
CA GLU A 426 12.27 66.56 -33.00
C GLU A 426 10.81 66.17 -32.78
N GLY A 427 9.86 66.86 -33.40
CA GLY A 427 8.45 66.54 -33.33
C GLY A 427 8.09 65.16 -33.91
N ASP A 428 8.67 64.79 -35.05
CA ASP A 428 8.46 63.48 -35.66
C ASP A 428 9.07 62.34 -34.82
N ASN A 429 10.19 62.60 -34.12
CA ASN A 429 10.79 61.65 -33.17
C ASN A 429 9.92 61.46 -31.91
N LEU A 430 9.36 62.55 -31.37
CA LEU A 430 8.43 62.48 -30.25
C LEU A 430 7.12 61.76 -30.61
N LEU A 431 6.61 61.96 -31.83
CA LEU A 431 5.46 61.19 -32.33
C LEU A 431 5.74 59.69 -32.41
N LYS A 432 6.93 59.29 -32.89
CA LYS A 432 7.36 57.88 -32.87
C LYS A 432 7.44 57.34 -31.45
N TYR A 433 8.01 58.12 -30.52
CA TYR A 433 8.05 57.74 -29.11
C TYR A 433 6.65 57.50 -28.52
N LEU A 434 5.68 58.37 -28.82
CA LEU A 434 4.29 58.17 -28.38
C LEU A 434 3.68 56.91 -28.99
N ILE A 435 3.93 56.63 -30.27
CA ILE A 435 3.46 55.42 -30.97
C ILE A 435 4.07 54.15 -30.37
N ASP A 436 5.35 54.18 -29.97
CA ASP A 436 6.03 53.02 -29.40
C ASP A 436 5.63 52.81 -27.93
N THR A 437 5.42 53.90 -27.19
CA THR A 437 4.93 53.90 -25.79
C THR A 437 3.52 53.30 -25.69
N ALA A 438 2.51 53.94 -26.30
CA ALA A 438 1.83 53.31 -27.40
C ALA A 438 1.55 51.78 -27.36
N LYS A 439 2.17 51.13 -28.33
CA LYS A 439 2.12 49.69 -28.53
C LYS A 439 2.62 48.89 -27.34
N THR A 440 3.66 49.39 -26.66
CA THR A 440 4.25 48.70 -25.50
C THR A 440 3.25 48.58 -24.36
N PHE A 441 2.44 49.62 -24.16
CA PHE A 441 1.48 49.69 -23.08
C PHE A 441 0.15 49.00 -23.38
N LYS A 442 -0.17 48.72 -24.65
CA LYS A 442 -1.43 48.07 -25.05
C LYS A 442 -1.78 46.80 -24.25
N ASN A 443 -0.79 45.96 -23.93
CA ASN A 443 -1.01 44.72 -23.18
C ASN A 443 -0.75 44.85 -21.67
N ALA A 444 -0.11 45.94 -21.25
CA ALA A 444 0.25 46.19 -19.86
C ALA A 444 -0.74 47.13 -19.16
N PHE A 445 -1.64 47.79 -19.91
CA PHE A 445 -2.49 48.87 -19.44
C PHE A 445 -3.37 48.51 -18.21
N GLU A 446 -3.75 47.24 -18.07
CA GLU A 446 -4.54 46.74 -16.94
C GLU A 446 -3.74 46.51 -15.64
N ASN A 447 -2.39 46.56 -15.70
CA ASN A 447 -1.52 46.31 -14.55
C ASN A 447 -0.47 47.42 -14.36
N THR A 448 -0.67 48.25 -13.33
CA THR A 448 0.17 49.39 -12.97
C THR A 448 1.65 49.04 -12.75
N ALA A 449 1.94 47.86 -12.15
CA ALA A 449 3.31 47.45 -11.88
C ALA A 449 4.06 46.99 -13.15
N VAL A 450 3.35 46.35 -14.07
CA VAL A 450 3.90 45.95 -15.38
C VAL A 450 4.17 47.21 -16.22
N MET A 451 3.24 48.17 -16.23
CA MET A 451 3.40 49.47 -16.91
C MET A 451 4.60 50.26 -16.40
N ALA A 452 4.81 50.32 -15.07
CA ALA A 452 5.95 51.01 -14.48
C ALA A 452 7.29 50.42 -14.96
N ASN A 453 7.37 49.09 -15.08
CA ASN A 453 8.55 48.40 -15.59
C ASN A 453 8.79 48.67 -17.09
N GLU A 454 7.74 48.69 -17.90
CA GLU A 454 7.87 49.01 -19.33
C GLU A 454 8.27 50.46 -19.57
N LEU A 455 7.74 51.41 -18.79
CA LEU A 455 8.17 52.81 -18.86
C LEU A 455 9.65 52.96 -18.49
N LYS A 456 10.11 52.24 -17.46
CA LYS A 456 11.52 52.21 -17.06
C LYS A 456 12.42 51.71 -18.20
N LYS A 457 11.98 50.70 -18.94
CA LYS A 457 12.70 50.19 -20.12
C LYS A 457 12.75 51.23 -21.25
N LEU A 458 11.64 51.94 -21.52
CA LEU A 458 11.55 52.98 -22.55
C LEU A 458 12.35 54.25 -22.22
N ALA A 459 12.48 54.58 -20.93
CA ALA A 459 13.30 55.69 -20.46
C ALA A 459 14.80 55.39 -20.60
N GLY A 460 15.23 54.14 -20.38
CA GLY A 460 16.63 53.73 -20.63
C GLY A 460 17.68 54.48 -19.80
N GLY A 461 17.29 55.05 -18.65
CA GLY A 461 18.18 55.80 -17.74
C GLY A 461 18.34 57.29 -18.08
N ARG A 462 17.69 57.81 -19.12
CA ARG A 462 17.69 59.25 -19.45
C ARG A 462 16.69 60.02 -18.58
N PRO A 463 16.90 61.34 -18.36
CA PRO A 463 15.90 62.16 -17.69
C PRO A 463 14.58 62.15 -18.47
N MET A 464 13.46 62.13 -17.75
CA MET A 464 12.12 62.11 -18.31
C MET A 464 11.34 63.32 -17.80
N TYR A 465 10.47 63.89 -18.63
CA TYR A 465 9.79 65.15 -18.33
C TYR A 465 8.30 64.92 -18.17
N PHE A 466 7.77 65.28 -17.00
CA PHE A 466 6.35 65.17 -16.65
C PHE A 466 5.61 66.44 -17.02
N TYR A 467 4.74 66.35 -18.01
CA TYR A 467 3.87 67.43 -18.42
C TYR A 467 2.49 67.24 -17.81
N LEU A 468 2.03 68.25 -17.09
CA LEU A 468 0.68 68.33 -16.60
C LEU A 468 -0.28 68.59 -17.75
N ILE A 469 -1.33 67.78 -17.86
CA ILE A 469 -2.42 67.99 -18.82
C ILE A 469 -3.58 68.68 -18.10
N ASP A 470 -4.00 69.82 -18.64
CA ASP A 470 -5.25 70.45 -18.24
C ASP A 470 -6.42 69.58 -18.74
N GLU A 471 -7.20 69.02 -17.81
CA GLU A 471 -8.29 68.11 -18.12
C GLU A 471 -9.47 68.79 -18.83
N VAL A 472 -9.58 70.12 -18.76
CA VAL A 472 -10.61 70.92 -19.44
C VAL A 472 -10.20 71.24 -20.87
N THR A 473 -8.98 71.73 -21.07
CA THR A 473 -8.50 72.10 -22.42
C THR A 473 -7.88 70.92 -23.18
N GLN A 474 -7.53 69.84 -22.48
CA GLN A 474 -6.81 68.66 -22.98
C GLN A 474 -5.45 69.01 -23.57
N LEU A 475 -4.83 70.08 -23.07
CA LEU A 475 -3.56 70.62 -23.52
C LEU A 475 -2.56 70.66 -22.36
N PRO A 476 -1.25 70.61 -22.68
CA PRO A 476 -0.21 70.70 -21.67
C PRO A 476 -0.17 72.10 -21.08
N VAL A 477 -0.01 72.19 -19.76
CA VAL A 477 0.16 73.46 -19.05
C VAL A 477 1.57 74.00 -19.30
N THR A 478 1.67 75.27 -19.69
CA THR A 478 2.94 75.96 -19.93
C THR A 478 3.13 77.11 -18.93
N GLY A 479 4.29 77.19 -18.26
CA GLY A 479 4.68 78.35 -17.44
C GLY A 479 4.47 78.31 -15.91
N THR A 480 4.25 77.14 -15.30
CA THR A 480 3.96 77.00 -13.85
C THR A 480 4.81 75.94 -13.14
N GLY A 481 6.11 75.88 -13.45
CA GLY A 481 7.00 74.84 -12.90
C GLY A 481 6.85 73.46 -13.58
N TYR A 482 6.22 73.45 -14.75
CA TYR A 482 6.10 72.30 -15.64
C TYR A 482 6.83 72.58 -16.97
N PRO A 483 7.46 71.57 -17.59
CA PRO A 483 7.50 70.18 -17.14
C PRO A 483 8.37 69.95 -15.90
N ILE A 484 8.09 68.89 -15.16
CA ILE A 484 8.94 68.44 -14.05
C ILE A 484 9.97 67.45 -14.60
N GLU A 485 11.25 67.77 -14.48
CA GLU A 485 12.34 66.87 -14.83
C GLU A 485 12.48 65.76 -13.77
N LEU A 486 12.56 64.52 -14.24
CA LEU A 486 12.85 63.35 -13.42
C LEU A 486 14.23 62.81 -13.74
N VAL A 487 15.14 62.86 -12.76
CA VAL A 487 16.51 62.34 -12.90
C VAL A 487 16.55 60.88 -12.41
N GLY A 488 17.07 59.98 -13.25
CA GLY A 488 16.80 58.53 -13.19
C GLY A 488 17.68 57.65 -12.29
N GLU A 489 18.41 58.18 -11.31
CA GLU A 489 19.40 57.38 -10.56
C GLU A 489 19.07 57.08 -9.08
N THR A 490 17.89 57.42 -8.56
CA THR A 490 17.51 57.10 -7.17
C THR A 490 16.39 56.07 -7.07
N SER A 491 16.38 55.26 -6.00
CA SER A 491 15.27 54.33 -5.67
C SER A 491 13.92 55.05 -5.49
N GLU A 492 13.94 56.35 -5.29
CA GLU A 492 12.78 57.22 -5.21
C GLU A 492 12.09 57.36 -6.58
N TYR A 493 12.82 57.29 -7.70
CA TYR A 493 12.25 57.33 -9.05
C TYR A 493 11.30 56.15 -9.30
N ALA A 494 11.67 54.94 -8.88
CA ALA A 494 10.83 53.76 -9.08
C ALA A 494 9.53 53.81 -8.26
N THR A 495 9.62 54.32 -7.03
CA THR A 495 8.48 54.52 -6.13
C THR A 495 7.57 55.64 -6.63
N PHE A 496 8.16 56.78 -7.05
CA PHE A 496 7.44 57.89 -7.65
C PHE A 496 6.73 57.46 -8.95
N ALA A 497 7.43 56.80 -9.86
CA ALA A 497 6.86 56.29 -11.10
C ALA A 497 5.68 55.35 -10.81
N SER A 498 5.84 54.38 -9.92
CA SER A 498 4.76 53.43 -9.58
C SER A 498 3.53 54.13 -8.97
N ASN A 499 3.73 55.13 -8.11
CA ASN A 499 2.64 55.92 -7.52
C ASN A 499 1.95 56.85 -8.52
N CYS A 500 2.69 57.36 -9.50
CA CYS A 500 2.18 58.27 -10.52
C CYS A 500 1.62 57.57 -11.77
N MET A 501 1.81 56.26 -11.93
CA MET A 501 1.34 55.51 -13.10
C MET A 501 -0.16 55.66 -13.40
N PRO A 502 -1.09 55.63 -12.41
CA PRO A 502 -2.51 55.83 -12.69
C PRO A 502 -2.81 57.21 -13.31
N PHE A 503 -2.04 58.23 -12.94
CA PHE A 503 -2.18 59.61 -13.44
C PHE A 503 -1.63 59.77 -14.86
N ILE A 504 -0.60 59.00 -15.20
CA ILE A 504 -0.04 58.96 -16.55
C ILE A 504 -1.00 58.22 -17.49
N GLN A 505 -1.59 57.10 -17.04
CA GLN A 505 -2.64 56.40 -17.77
C GLN A 505 -3.82 57.34 -18.07
N GLY A 506 -4.25 58.14 -17.09
CA GLY A 506 -5.28 59.18 -17.27
C GLY A 506 -4.89 60.24 -18.31
N GLY A 507 -3.65 60.72 -18.28
CA GLY A 507 -3.15 61.70 -19.26
C GLY A 507 -3.16 61.16 -20.69
N PHE A 508 -2.69 59.92 -20.91
CA PHE A 508 -2.79 59.27 -22.22
C PHE A 508 -4.24 59.07 -22.68
N GLN A 509 -5.17 58.81 -21.75
CA GLN A 509 -6.61 58.73 -22.06
C GLN A 509 -7.21 60.07 -22.50
N LEU A 510 -6.73 61.20 -21.96
CA LEU A 510 -7.25 62.53 -22.31
C LEU A 510 -6.80 63.00 -23.70
N ILE A 511 -5.65 62.52 -24.18
CA ILE A 511 -5.14 62.84 -25.52
C ILE A 511 -5.59 61.86 -26.61
N LYS A 512 -6.58 60.98 -26.34
CA LYS A 512 -7.19 59.96 -27.22
C LYS A 512 -7.93 60.50 -28.47
N LYS A 513 -7.40 61.54 -29.12
CA LYS A 513 -7.86 62.02 -30.44
C LYS A 513 -6.68 62.60 -31.19
N ALA A 514 -6.49 62.22 -32.45
CA ALA A 514 -5.42 62.75 -33.32
C ALA A 514 -5.38 64.30 -33.36
N ASN A 515 -6.55 64.95 -33.32
CA ASN A 515 -6.64 66.42 -33.26
C ASN A 515 -6.07 67.02 -31.97
N ASN A 516 -6.09 66.29 -30.86
CA ASN A 516 -5.53 66.73 -29.58
C ASN A 516 -4.01 66.56 -29.57
N VAL A 517 -3.49 65.45 -30.13
CA VAL A 517 -2.04 65.24 -30.32
C VAL A 517 -1.45 66.37 -31.17
N ALA A 518 -2.07 66.71 -32.30
CA ALA A 518 -1.62 67.82 -33.15
C ALA A 518 -1.61 69.18 -32.42
N ARG A 519 -2.66 69.45 -31.63
CA ARG A 519 -2.78 70.70 -30.86
C ARG A 519 -1.78 70.77 -29.71
N MET A 520 -1.52 69.65 -29.03
CA MET A 520 -0.55 69.54 -27.94
C MET A 520 0.84 69.98 -28.42
N PHE A 521 1.35 69.37 -29.50
CA PHE A 521 2.66 69.74 -30.03
C PHE A 521 2.71 71.18 -30.55
N LYS A 522 1.60 71.69 -31.11
CA LYS A 522 1.51 73.09 -31.49
C LYS A 522 1.65 74.03 -30.28
N VAL A 523 1.03 73.69 -29.14
CA VAL A 523 1.15 74.46 -27.88
C VAL A 523 2.55 74.36 -27.30
N LEU A 524 3.22 73.21 -27.47
CA LEU A 524 4.60 73.01 -27.06
C LEU A 524 5.64 73.63 -28.02
N GLY A 525 5.22 74.42 -29.03
CA GLY A 525 6.13 75.15 -29.92
C GLY A 525 6.53 74.42 -31.20
N MET A 526 5.88 73.30 -31.54
CA MET A 526 6.13 72.52 -32.76
C MET A 526 4.92 72.57 -33.72
N PRO A 527 4.75 73.64 -34.51
CA PRO A 527 3.57 73.85 -35.35
C PRO A 527 3.58 73.05 -36.66
N SER A 528 4.71 72.47 -37.07
CA SER A 528 4.87 71.74 -38.33
C SER A 528 5.28 70.30 -38.06
N LEU A 529 4.34 69.36 -38.23
CA LEU A 529 4.53 67.92 -38.02
C LEU A 529 4.06 67.14 -39.25
N ASP A 530 4.57 65.92 -39.41
CA ASP A 530 4.06 64.98 -40.41
C ASP A 530 2.61 64.55 -40.08
N LYS A 531 1.68 64.82 -41.01
CA LYS A 531 0.24 64.57 -40.82
C LYS A 531 -0.09 63.08 -40.71
N ASP A 532 0.66 62.22 -41.39
CA ASP A 532 0.44 60.78 -41.37
C ASP A 532 0.94 60.20 -40.04
N LEU A 533 2.07 60.69 -39.53
CA LEU A 533 2.56 60.32 -38.19
C LEU A 533 1.64 60.80 -37.07
N VAL A 534 1.09 62.02 -37.15
CA VAL A 534 0.10 62.53 -36.19
C VAL A 534 -1.16 61.67 -36.16
N THR A 535 -1.66 61.28 -37.35
CA THR A 535 -2.84 60.43 -37.46
C THR A 535 -2.57 59.05 -36.87
N LYS A 536 -1.43 58.45 -37.22
CA LYS A 536 -1.00 57.14 -36.69
C LYS A 536 -0.78 57.16 -35.18
N ALA A 537 -0.24 58.24 -34.63
CA ALA A 537 -0.09 58.40 -33.18
C ALA A 537 -1.46 58.45 -32.50
N GLY A 538 -2.41 59.22 -33.03
CA GLY A 538 -3.78 59.25 -32.54
C GLY A 538 -4.45 57.87 -32.56
N GLU A 539 -4.43 57.18 -33.70
CA GLU A 539 -5.03 55.84 -33.85
C GLU A 539 -4.38 54.80 -32.91
N THR A 540 -3.06 54.85 -32.74
CA THR A 540 -2.35 53.90 -31.87
C THR A 540 -2.73 54.13 -30.41
N ILE A 541 -2.83 55.40 -29.98
CA ILE A 541 -3.27 55.79 -28.63
C ILE A 541 -4.75 55.43 -28.40
N ASP A 542 -5.60 55.55 -29.41
CA ASP A 542 -7.01 55.14 -29.34
C ASP A 542 -7.17 53.62 -29.21
N SER A 543 -6.20 52.86 -29.71
CA SER A 543 -6.18 51.40 -29.65
C SER A 543 -5.61 50.81 -28.34
N MET A 544 -5.14 51.67 -27.43
CA MET A 544 -4.78 51.34 -26.04
C MET A 544 -6.01 51.38 -25.14
#